data_AF-A0A9E3AZ03-F1
#
_entry.id   AF-A0A9E3AZ03-F1
#
_cell.length_a   1.000
_cell.length_b   1.000
_cell.length_c   1.000
_cell.angle_alpha   90.00
_cell.angle_beta   90.00
_cell.angle_gamma   90.00
#
_symmetry.space_group_name_H-M   'P 1'
#
loop_
_entity.id
_entity.type
_entity.pdbx_description
1 polymer ?
#
loop_
_entity_poly.entity_id
_entity_poly.type
_entity_poly.pdbx_seq_one_letter_code
_entity_poly.pdbx_strand_id
1 'polypeptide(L)'
;MKSLVITADDFGAAKEVNDAVETAHRHGVLTAASLMVTGAAAADAVARAKAMPSLRVGLHLVLVDGTAALPVSQVASLVRGGRFDSNMARAGAAMFFRPKARRELAREIEAQFQAFAATGLALDHVNTH
;
A
#
# COMPACT_ATOMS: atom_id res chain seq x y z
N MET A 1 -28.74 -10.82 7.53
CA MET A 1 -28.24 -10.57 6.15
C MET A 1 -26.77 -10.93 6.08
N LYS A 2 -26.30 -11.43 4.92
CA LYS A 2 -24.87 -11.70 4.66
C LYS A 2 -24.30 -10.56 3.80
N SER A 3 -23.09 -10.11 4.10
CA SER A 3 -22.35 -9.09 3.34
C SER A 3 -21.05 -9.69 2.81
N LEU A 4 -20.60 -9.26 1.64
CA LEU A 4 -19.35 -9.69 1.01
C LEU A 4 -18.58 -8.45 0.53
N VAL A 5 -17.31 -8.37 0.92
CA VAL A 5 -16.35 -7.38 0.42
C VAL A 5 -15.37 -8.11 -0.49
N ILE A 6 -15.17 -7.60 -1.70
CA ILE A 6 -14.20 -8.12 -2.65
C ILE A 6 -13.19 -7.00 -2.86
N THR A 7 -11.98 -7.24 -2.37
CA THR A 7 -10.87 -6.27 -2.38
C THR A 7 -9.81 -6.73 -3.36
N ALA A 8 -9.28 -5.80 -4.16
CA ALA A 8 -8.10 -6.01 -5.00
C ALA A 8 -6.91 -5.38 -4.30
N ASP A 9 -5.88 -6.18 -4.06
CA ASP A 9 -4.61 -5.70 -3.52
C ASP A 9 -3.73 -5.11 -4.63
N ASP A 10 -2.63 -4.47 -4.22
CA ASP A 10 -1.61 -3.87 -5.08
C ASP A 10 -2.08 -2.75 -6.02
N PHE A 11 -3.22 -2.11 -5.73
CA PHE A 11 -3.63 -0.92 -6.48
C PHE A 11 -2.55 0.16 -6.33
N GLY A 12 -2.10 0.74 -7.44
CA GLY A 12 -0.96 1.65 -7.47
C GLY A 12 0.40 0.98 -7.71
N ALA A 13 0.52 -0.36 -7.72
CA ALA A 13 1.79 -1.03 -8.02
C ALA A 13 2.28 -0.76 -9.45
N ALA A 14 1.38 -0.90 -10.43
CA ALA A 14 1.65 -0.68 -11.85
C ALA A 14 0.38 -0.20 -12.58
N LYS A 15 0.53 0.37 -13.78
CA LYS A 15 -0.62 0.91 -14.53
C LYS A 15 -1.56 -0.20 -14.98
N GLU A 16 -1.01 -1.35 -15.34
CA GLU A 16 -1.74 -2.55 -15.73
C GLU A 16 -2.59 -3.10 -14.58
N VAL A 17 -2.07 -3.03 -13.34
CA VAL A 17 -2.85 -3.38 -12.13
C VAL A 17 -3.99 -2.38 -11.94
N ASN A 18 -3.72 -1.09 -12.11
CA ASN A 18 -4.75 -0.06 -12.00
C ASN A 18 -5.87 -0.23 -13.04
N ASP A 19 -5.52 -0.57 -14.28
CA ASP A 19 -6.46 -0.85 -15.36
C ASP A 19 -7.34 -2.07 -15.05
N ALA A 20 -6.74 -3.12 -14.47
CA ALA A 20 -7.47 -4.30 -14.02
C ALA A 20 -8.44 -3.97 -12.88
N VAL A 21 -8.01 -3.18 -11.88
CA VAL A 21 -8.86 -2.72 -10.78
C VAL A 21 -10.03 -1.88 -11.29
N GLU A 22 -9.79 -0.91 -12.17
CA GLU A 22 -10.85 -0.08 -12.76
C GLU A 22 -11.84 -0.92 -13.57
N THR A 23 -11.34 -1.83 -14.40
CA THR A 23 -12.20 -2.73 -15.19
C THR A 23 -13.05 -3.63 -14.28
N ALA A 24 -12.44 -4.23 -13.26
CA ALA A 24 -13.12 -5.12 -12.32
C ALA A 24 -14.13 -4.38 -11.41
N HIS A 25 -13.92 -3.09 -11.14
CA HIS A 25 -14.89 -2.27 -10.43
C HIS A 25 -16.04 -1.80 -11.31
N ARG A 26 -15.75 -1.29 -12.52
CA ARG A 26 -16.77 -0.76 -13.43
C ARG A 26 -17.65 -1.84 -14.06
N HIS A 27 -17.07 -3.00 -14.33
CA HIS A 27 -17.71 -4.06 -15.10
C HIS A 27 -17.76 -5.41 -14.37
N GLY A 28 -17.31 -5.46 -13.13
CA GLY A 28 -17.23 -6.69 -12.35
C GLY A 28 -17.82 -6.55 -10.95
N VAL A 29 -17.28 -7.34 -10.02
CA VAL A 29 -17.80 -7.49 -8.65
C VAL A 29 -16.94 -6.78 -7.61
N LEU A 30 -15.89 -6.06 -8.04
CA LEU A 30 -14.92 -5.48 -7.12
C LEU A 30 -15.57 -4.33 -6.32
N THR A 31 -15.51 -4.41 -4.99
CA THR A 31 -16.14 -3.41 -4.10
C THR A 31 -15.12 -2.55 -3.35
N ALA A 32 -13.85 -2.95 -3.31
CA ALA A 32 -12.78 -2.20 -2.69
C ALA A 32 -11.42 -2.46 -3.36
N ALA A 33 -10.46 -1.57 -3.12
CA ALA A 33 -9.06 -1.76 -3.52
C ALA A 33 -8.10 -1.25 -2.44
N SER A 34 -6.96 -1.92 -2.29
CA SER A 34 -5.91 -1.58 -1.33
C SER A 34 -4.78 -0.83 -2.05
N LEU A 35 -4.63 0.47 -1.77
CA LEU A 35 -3.67 1.35 -2.43
C LEU A 35 -2.27 1.25 -1.80
N MET A 36 -1.28 0.89 -2.60
CA MET A 36 0.14 1.04 -2.30
C MET A 36 0.56 2.48 -2.60
N VAL A 37 0.62 3.34 -1.58
CA VAL A 37 0.96 4.78 -1.75
C VAL A 37 2.38 5.03 -2.24
N THR A 38 3.29 4.06 -2.07
CA THR A 38 4.67 4.09 -2.57
C THR A 38 4.85 3.33 -3.89
N GLY A 39 3.75 2.80 -4.46
CA GLY A 39 3.74 2.09 -5.73
C GLY A 39 4.08 2.99 -6.91
N ALA A 40 4.67 2.41 -7.97
CA ALA A 40 5.14 3.18 -9.13
C ALA A 40 4.01 3.89 -9.89
N ALA A 41 2.77 3.38 -9.78
CA ALA A 41 1.58 3.93 -10.40
C ALA A 41 0.58 4.49 -9.37
N ALA A 42 1.00 4.84 -8.15
CA ALA A 42 0.12 5.33 -7.09
C ALA A 42 -0.65 6.60 -7.49
N ALA A 43 0.00 7.53 -8.20
CA ALA A 43 -0.65 8.75 -8.67
C ALA A 43 -1.79 8.47 -9.68
N ASP A 44 -1.56 7.54 -10.61
CA ASP A 44 -2.58 7.07 -11.56
C ASP A 44 -3.75 6.39 -10.83
N ALA A 45 -3.45 5.56 -9.83
CA ALA A 45 -4.44 4.90 -9.00
C ALA A 45 -5.33 5.91 -8.24
N VAL A 46 -4.71 6.93 -7.62
CA VAL A 46 -5.44 7.99 -6.91
C VAL A 46 -6.37 8.76 -7.85
N ALA A 47 -5.91 9.10 -9.06
CA ALA A 47 -6.73 9.80 -10.04
C ALA A 47 -7.97 8.99 -10.44
N ARG A 48 -7.80 7.67 -10.66
CA ARG A 48 -8.89 6.75 -10.98
C ARG A 48 -9.86 6.55 -9.83
N ALA A 49 -9.36 6.40 -8.61
CA ALA A 49 -10.19 6.31 -7.41
C ALA A 49 -11.09 7.53 -7.25
N LYS A 50 -10.56 8.74 -7.50
CA LYS A 50 -11.35 9.98 -7.49
C LYS A 50 -12.42 10.01 -8.59
N ALA A 51 -12.18 9.38 -9.74
CA ALA A 51 -13.15 9.23 -10.82
C ALA A 51 -14.15 8.07 -10.61
N MET A 52 -13.96 7.25 -9.57
CA MET A 52 -14.81 6.12 -9.21
C MET A 52 -15.20 6.20 -7.72
N PRO A 53 -16.04 7.18 -7.32
CA PRO A 53 -16.35 7.43 -5.90
C PRO A 53 -17.08 6.28 -5.20
N SER A 54 -17.61 5.30 -5.94
CA SER A 54 -18.18 4.06 -5.39
C SER A 54 -17.13 3.00 -5.03
N LEU A 55 -15.88 3.13 -5.50
CA LEU A 55 -14.79 2.24 -5.14
C LEU A 55 -14.27 2.64 -3.75
N ARG A 56 -14.38 1.74 -2.79
CA ARG A 56 -13.80 1.95 -1.47
C ARG A 56 -12.30 1.72 -1.54
N VAL A 57 -11.50 2.63 -0.99
CA VAL A 57 -10.04 2.56 -1.08
C VAL A 57 -9.42 2.47 0.31
N GLY A 58 -8.64 1.43 0.53
CA GLY A 58 -7.85 1.23 1.74
C GLY A 58 -6.37 1.52 1.51
N LEU A 59 -5.60 1.55 2.59
CA LEU A 59 -4.14 1.62 2.56
C LEU A 59 -3.54 0.20 2.56
N HIS A 60 -2.77 -0.13 1.54
CA HIS A 60 -1.95 -1.32 1.48
C HIS A 60 -0.53 -0.98 1.95
N LEU A 61 -0.24 -1.23 3.23
CA LEU A 61 1.07 -0.93 3.82
C LEU A 61 2.16 -1.76 3.13
N VAL A 62 3.14 -1.09 2.52
CA VAL A 62 4.23 -1.74 1.81
C VAL A 62 5.37 -1.97 2.78
N LEU A 63 5.54 -3.20 3.26
CA LEU A 63 6.56 -3.57 4.25
C LEU A 63 7.58 -4.58 3.72
N VAL A 64 7.29 -5.20 2.58
CA VAL A 64 8.19 -6.08 1.82
C VAL A 64 8.12 -5.75 0.34
N ASP A 65 9.11 -6.21 -0.43
CA ASP A 65 9.19 -6.14 -1.90
C ASP A 65 8.76 -4.81 -2.57
N GLY A 66 8.93 -3.69 -1.90
CA GLY A 66 8.49 -2.40 -2.38
C GLY A 66 9.38 -1.26 -1.94
N THR A 67 8.95 -0.04 -2.24
CA THR A 67 9.70 1.18 -1.92
C THR A 67 9.20 1.75 -0.60
N ALA A 68 10.10 2.20 0.27
CA ALA A 68 9.73 2.92 1.48
C ALA A 68 9.26 4.35 1.15
N ALA A 69 8.34 4.86 1.96
CA ALA A 69 7.91 6.27 1.93
C ALA A 69 8.99 7.17 2.53
N LEU A 70 9.67 6.73 3.58
CA LEU A 70 10.74 7.49 4.21
C LEU A 70 12.07 7.38 3.45
N PRO A 71 12.92 8.43 3.53
CA PRO A 71 14.26 8.38 2.96
C PRO A 71 15.12 7.32 3.66
N VAL A 72 16.08 6.75 2.94
CA VAL A 72 16.97 5.67 3.43
C VAL A 72 17.63 6.01 4.76
N SER A 73 18.01 7.26 4.99
CA SER A 73 18.63 7.70 6.26
C SER A 73 17.76 7.47 7.48
N GLN A 74 16.44 7.38 7.31
CA GLN A 74 15.47 7.15 8.39
C GLN A 74 15.09 5.68 8.57
N VAL A 75 15.26 4.84 7.56
CA VAL A 75 14.81 3.42 7.53
C VAL A 75 15.92 2.45 7.09
N ALA A 76 17.18 2.83 7.29
CA ALA A 76 18.36 2.10 6.80
C ALA A 76 18.46 0.65 7.31
N SER A 77 17.77 0.28 8.40
CA SER A 77 17.75 -1.11 8.89
C SER A 77 16.66 -1.98 8.25
N LEU A 78 15.72 -1.36 7.52
CA LEU A 78 14.61 -2.01 6.82
C LEU A 78 14.84 -2.14 5.32
N VAL A 79 15.54 -1.18 4.71
CA VAL A 79 15.68 -1.10 3.25
C VAL A 79 17.12 -1.18 2.77
N ARG A 80 17.30 -1.57 1.50
CA ARG A 80 18.53 -1.41 0.74
C ARG A 80 18.23 -0.56 -0.49
N GLY A 81 18.92 0.58 -0.64
CA GLY A 81 18.66 1.50 -1.75
C GLY A 81 17.23 2.04 -1.80
N GLY A 82 16.54 2.13 -0.65
CA GLY A 82 15.15 2.60 -0.56
C GLY A 82 14.10 1.51 -0.76
N ARG A 83 14.50 0.27 -1.04
CA ARG A 83 13.58 -0.87 -1.21
C ARG A 83 13.65 -1.86 -0.05
N PHE A 84 12.50 -2.38 0.36
CA PHE A 84 12.41 -3.48 1.32
C PHE A 84 12.98 -4.78 0.73
N ASP A 85 13.33 -5.71 1.62
CA ASP A 85 13.76 -7.04 1.22
C ASP A 85 12.57 -7.80 0.61
N SER A 86 12.79 -8.46 -0.53
CA SER A 86 11.78 -9.31 -1.18
C SER A 86 11.65 -10.68 -0.50
N ASN A 87 12.59 -11.04 0.38
CA ASN A 87 12.48 -12.24 1.19
C ASN A 87 11.63 -11.97 2.44
N MET A 88 10.34 -12.33 2.37
CA MET A 88 9.37 -12.16 3.46
C MET A 88 9.82 -12.74 4.80
N ALA A 89 10.42 -13.93 4.81
CA ALA A 89 10.87 -14.56 6.06
C ALA A 89 11.99 -13.74 6.73
N ARG A 90 12.94 -13.23 5.94
CA ARG A 90 14.04 -12.41 6.44
C ARG A 90 13.57 -11.04 6.89
N ALA A 91 12.67 -10.41 6.12
CA ALA A 91 12.05 -9.14 6.49
C ALA A 91 11.28 -9.27 7.81
N GLY A 92 10.43 -10.29 7.93
CA GLY A 92 9.68 -10.59 9.14
C GLY A 92 10.59 -10.86 10.35
N ALA A 93 11.65 -11.64 10.18
CA ALA A 93 12.64 -11.87 11.24
C ALA A 93 13.36 -10.58 11.66
N ALA A 94 13.73 -9.71 10.71
CA ALA A 94 14.36 -8.43 11.03
C ALA A 94 13.41 -7.51 11.81
N MET A 95 12.16 -7.38 11.37
CA MET A 95 11.13 -6.59 12.05
C MET A 95 10.82 -7.16 13.43
N PHE A 96 10.79 -8.49 13.58
CA PHE A 96 10.53 -9.10 14.87
C PHE A 96 11.75 -9.00 15.80
N PHE A 97 12.93 -9.46 15.43
CA PHE A 97 14.02 -9.60 16.41
C PHE A 97 14.85 -8.33 16.64
N ARG A 98 14.75 -7.29 15.80
CA ARG A 98 15.62 -6.10 15.88
C ARG A 98 14.86 -4.86 16.37
N PRO A 99 15.09 -4.38 17.61
CA PRO A 99 14.38 -3.21 18.15
C PRO A 99 14.54 -1.92 17.33
N LYS A 100 15.70 -1.73 16.69
CA LYS A 100 15.92 -0.58 15.79
C LYS A 100 15.00 -0.65 14.57
N ALA A 101 14.88 -1.82 13.95
CA ALA A 101 14.00 -2.04 12.80
C ALA A 101 12.53 -1.78 13.18
N ARG A 102 12.07 -2.22 14.36
CA ARG A 102 10.72 -1.93 14.85
C ARG A 102 10.42 -0.43 14.95
N ARG A 103 11.36 0.37 15.46
CA ARG A 103 11.19 1.83 15.58
C ARG A 103 11.21 2.53 14.22
N GLU A 104 12.02 2.03 13.28
CA GLU A 104 12.00 2.50 11.89
C GLU A 104 10.68 2.13 11.22
N LEU A 105 10.16 0.93 11.49
CA LEU A 105 8.94 0.40 10.91
C LEU A 105 7.73 1.20 11.36
N ALA A 106 7.65 1.56 12.65
CA ALA A 106 6.57 2.39 13.17
C ALA A 106 6.50 3.77 12.47
N ARG A 107 7.66 4.41 12.27
CA ARG A 107 7.74 5.69 11.55
C ARG A 107 7.40 5.56 10.08
N GLU A 108 7.81 4.47 9.46
CA GLU A 108 7.50 4.18 8.06
C GLU A 108 6.00 3.92 7.86
N ILE A 109 5.37 3.15 8.75
CA ILE A 109 3.91 2.96 8.75
C ILE A 109 3.21 4.32 8.88
N GLU A 110 3.61 5.15 9.84
CA GLU A 110 3.07 6.50 10.01
C GLU A 110 3.25 7.36 8.75
N ALA A 111 4.42 7.31 8.10
CA ALA A 111 4.68 8.03 6.87
C ALA A 111 3.75 7.57 5.72
N GLN A 112 3.46 6.28 5.60
CA GLN A 112 2.51 5.77 4.61
C GLN A 112 1.07 6.19 4.91
N PHE A 113 0.66 6.24 6.18
CA PHE A 113 -0.63 6.82 6.57
C PHE A 113 -0.73 8.30 6.20
N GLN A 114 0.31 9.09 6.46
CA GLN A 114 0.33 10.51 6.08
C GLN A 114 0.30 10.68 4.55
N ALA A 115 1.05 9.86 3.81
CA ALA A 115 1.02 9.86 2.36
C ALA A 115 -0.37 9.49 1.81
N PHE A 116 -1.05 8.52 2.42
CA PHE A 116 -2.44 8.18 2.07
C PHE A 116 -3.37 9.36 2.34
N ALA A 117 -3.30 9.96 3.53
CA ALA A 117 -4.14 11.11 3.89
C ALA A 117 -3.96 12.29 2.92
N ALA A 118 -2.72 12.53 2.46
CA ALA A 118 -2.40 13.57 1.49
C ALA A 118 -3.04 13.35 0.10
N THR A 119 -3.48 12.13 -0.22
CA THR A 119 -4.21 11.87 -1.48
C THR A 119 -5.60 12.52 -1.49
N GLY A 120 -6.18 12.78 -0.31
CA GLY A 120 -7.56 13.24 -0.12
C GLY A 120 -8.62 12.15 -0.29
N LEU A 121 -8.23 10.86 -0.40
CA LEU A 121 -9.16 9.73 -0.38
C LEU A 121 -9.59 9.42 1.06
N ALA A 122 -10.85 9.03 1.24
CA ALA A 122 -11.33 8.51 2.52
C ALA A 122 -10.75 7.11 2.75
N LEU A 123 -10.13 6.90 3.91
CA LEU A 123 -9.55 5.61 4.27
C LEU A 123 -10.67 4.63 4.67
N ASP A 124 -10.87 3.57 3.88
CA ASP A 124 -11.89 2.52 4.14
C ASP A 124 -11.35 1.38 5.02
N HIS A 125 -10.15 0.90 4.74
CA HIS A 125 -9.51 -0.22 5.45
C HIS A 125 -7.99 -0.13 5.39
N VAL A 126 -7.31 -1.00 6.13
CA VAL A 126 -5.85 -1.11 6.13
C VAL A 126 -5.49 -2.59 6.10
N ASN A 127 -4.56 -2.97 5.22
CA ASN A 127 -3.90 -4.27 5.18
C ASN A 127 -2.42 -4.08 4.79
N THR A 128 -1.69 -5.17 4.54
CA THR A 128 -0.24 -5.14 4.32
C THR A 128 0.14 -5.97 3.10
N HIS A 129 1.06 -5.45 2.29
CA HIS A 129 1.85 -6.17 1.31
C HIS A 129 3.03 -6.85 2.00
#